data_AF-A0A2N0Z6B2-F1
#
_entry.id   AF-A0A2N0Z6B2-F1
#
_cell.length_a   1.000
_cell.length_b   1.000
_cell.length_c   1.000
_cell.angle_alpha   90.00
_cell.angle_beta   90.00
_cell.angle_gamma   90.00
#
_symmetry.space_group_name_H-M   'P 1'
#
loop_
_entity.id
_entity.type
_entity.pdbx_description
1 polymer ?
#
loop_
_entity_poly.entity_id
_entity_poly.type
_entity_poly.pdbx_seq_one_letter_code
_entity_poly.pdbx_strand_id
1 'polypeptide(L)' 'MILKELGRNRMIIINYYKNGFLQTCKGYVQKLNLNDQSIDLKDERQNLLNIRISWIHDVTAVSK' A
#
# COMPACT_ATOMS: atom_id res chain seq x y z
N MET A 1 9.50 2.99 9.58
CA MET A 1 8.13 2.84 10.11
C MET A 1 7.17 2.89 8.93
N ILE A 2 6.44 1.81 8.67
CA ILE A 2 5.59 1.63 7.47
C ILE A 2 4.66 2.83 7.23
N LEU A 3 4.05 3.37 8.28
CA LEU A 3 3.17 4.55 8.19
C LEU A 3 3.85 5.81 7.62
N LYS A 4 5.14 6.03 7.88
CA LYS A 4 5.88 7.18 7.32
C LYS A 4 6.01 7.07 5.80
N GLU A 5 6.12 5.86 5.29
CA GLU A 5 6.25 5.61 3.85
C GLU A 5 4.89 5.79 3.15
N LEU A 6 3.81 5.36 3.80
CA LEU A 6 2.43 5.46 3.32
C LEU A 6 1.88 6.90 3.29
N GLY A 7 2.37 7.78 4.18
CA GLY A 7 1.96 9.18 4.22
C GLY A 7 2.61 10.08 3.17
N ARG A 8 3.49 9.55 2.31
CA ARG A 8 4.23 10.33 1.31
C ARG A 8 3.56 10.22 -0.06
N ASN A 9 3.42 11.34 -0.75
CA ASN A 9 2.93 11.35 -2.14
C ASN A 9 4.02 10.90 -3.12
N ARG A 10 4.25 9.59 -3.18
CA ARG A 10 5.19 8.96 -4.12
C ARG A 10 4.75 7.54 -4.45
N MET A 11 5.37 7.00 -5.48
CA MET A 11 5.17 5.62 -5.90
C MET A 11 5.81 4.67 -4.88
N ILE A 12 5.05 3.68 -4.45
CA ILE A 12 5.49 2.66 -3.49
C ILE A 12 5.15 1.26 -4.00
N ILE A 13 5.90 0.29 -3.52
CA ILE A 13 5.64 -1.14 -3.67
C ILE A 13 5.22 -1.65 -2.29
N ILE A 14 4.08 -2.34 -2.23
CA ILE A 14 3.56 -2.94 -1.01
C ILE A 14 3.51 -4.45 -1.20
N ASN A 15 4.18 -5.15 -0.28
CA ASN A 15 4.04 -6.59 -0.11
C ASN A 15 3.05 -6.84 1.03
N TYR A 16 1.99 -7.60 0.77
CA TYR A 16 0.93 -7.84 1.75
C TYR A 16 0.37 -9.26 1.64
N TYR A 17 -0.14 -9.80 2.74
CA TYR A 17 -0.77 -11.11 2.76
C TYR A 17 -2.27 -11.01 2.51
N LYS A 18 -2.80 -11.78 1.55
CA LYS A 18 -4.23 -11.95 1.33
C LYS A 18 -4.54 -13.43 1.20
N ASN A 19 -5.45 -13.92 2.04
CA ASN A 19 -5.84 -15.34 2.08
C ASN A 19 -4.64 -16.29 2.24
N GLY A 20 -3.62 -15.89 3.02
CA GLY A 20 -2.41 -16.69 3.24
C GLY A 20 -1.34 -16.57 2.15
N PHE A 21 -1.61 -15.87 1.05
CA PHE A 21 -0.64 -15.69 -0.05
C PHE A 21 -0.01 -14.30 -0.01
N LEU A 22 1.31 -14.24 -0.22
CA LEU A 22 2.02 -12.98 -0.40
C LEU A 22 1.65 -12.38 -1.76
N GLN A 23 1.18 -11.14 -1.74
CA GLN A 23 0.81 -10.35 -2.90
C GLN A 23 1.72 -9.13 -2.96
N THR A 24 1.97 -8.64 -4.18
CA THR A 24 2.73 -7.42 -4.41
C THR A 24 1.90 -6.48 -5.27
N CYS A 25 1.77 -5.23 -4.85
CA CYS A 25 1.19 -4.18 -5.69
C CYS A 25 2.09 -2.95 -5.70
N LYS A 26 2.09 -2.24 -6.83
CA LYS A 26 2.84 -1.01 -7.05
C LYS A 26 1.85 0.10 -7.38
N GLY A 27 1.99 1.25 -6.73
CA GLY A 27 1.05 2.35 -6.94
C GLY A 27 1.29 3.55 -6.03
N TYR A 28 0.34 4.48 -6.06
CA TYR A 28 0.32 5.68 -5.21
C TYR A 28 -0.76 5.56 -4.15
N VAL A 29 -0.45 5.95 -2.92
CA VAL A 29 -1.44 6.05 -1.84
C VAL A 29 -2.41 7.17 -2.17
N GLN A 30 -3.69 6.84 -2.32
CA GLN A 30 -4.78 7.81 -2.48
C GLN A 30 -5.34 8.24 -1.13
N LYS A 31 -5.47 7.28 -0.20
CA LYS A 31 -6.01 7.52 1.13
C LYS A 31 -5.37 6.56 2.14
N LEU A 32 -4.97 7.09 3.28
CA LEU A 32 -4.59 6.33 4.47
C LEU A 32 -5.68 6.55 5.51
N ASN A 33 -6.46 5.50 5.81
CA ASN A 33 -7.52 5.55 6.82
C ASN A 33 -7.05 4.86 8.09
N LEU A 34 -6.67 5.65 9.09
CA LEU A 34 -6.19 5.15 10.38
C LEU A 34 -7.31 4.54 11.23
N ASN A 35 -8.56 4.99 11.06
CA ASN A 35 -9.72 4.47 11.80
C ASN A 35 -10.08 3.07 11.29
N ASP A 36 -10.18 2.90 9.97
CA ASP A 36 -10.50 1.60 9.34
C ASP A 36 -9.27 0.70 9.18
N GLN A 37 -8.09 1.18 9.59
CA GLN A 37 -6.79 0.53 9.42
C GLN A 37 -6.58 0.02 7.99
N SER A 38 -6.89 0.85 7.01
CA SER A 38 -6.81 0.52 5.59
C SER A 38 -6.12 1.61 4.77
N ILE A 39 -5.63 1.20 3.60
CA ILE A 39 -5.07 2.10 2.59
C ILE A 39 -5.79 1.87 1.27
N ASP A 40 -6.05 2.96 0.57
CA ASP A 40 -6.46 2.95 -0.83
C ASP A 40 -5.22 3.24 -1.68
N LEU A 41 -4.84 2.28 -2.52
CA LEU A 41 -3.72 2.38 -3.45
C LEU A 41 -4.26 2.41 -4.88
N LYS A 42 -3.78 3.36 -5.67
CA LYS A 42 -4.07 3.41 -7.10
C LYS A 42 -2.89 2.86 -7.89
N ASP A 43 -3.10 1.78 -8.61
CA ASP A 43 -2.06 1.16 -9.44
C ASP A 43 -1.83 1.91 -10.76
N GLU A 44 -0.84 1.49 -11.53
CA GLU A 44 -0.51 2.08 -12.84
C GLU A 44 -1.63 1.90 -13.87
N ARG A 45 -2.47 0.87 -13.70
CA ARG A 45 -3.64 0.59 -14.56
C ARG A 45 -4.89 1.35 -14.10
N GLN A 46 -4.75 2.29 -13.16
CA GLN A 46 -5.84 3.07 -12.56
C GLN A 46 -6.81 2.26 -11.70
N ASN A 47 -6.51 1.00 -11.36
CA ASN A 47 -7.33 0.23 -10.44
C ASN A 47 -7.11 0.72 -9.01
N LEU A 48 -8.21 0.77 -8.25
CA LEU A 48 -8.18 1.08 -6.83
C LEU A 48 -8.13 -0.23 -6.03
N LEU A 49 -7.10 -0.38 -5.21
CA LEU A 49 -6.91 -1.50 -4.30
C LEU A 49 -7.05 -1.00 -2.86
N ASN A 50 -7.97 -1.61 -2.10
CA ASN A 50 -8.05 -1.40 -0.66
C ASN A 50 -7.30 -2.51 0.07
N ILE A 51 -6.33 -2.14 0.91
CA ILE A 51 -5.45 -3.07 1.63
C ILE A 51 -5.53 -2.76 3.14
N ARG A 52 -5.73 -3.77 3.98
CA ARG A 52 -5.62 -3.60 5.44
C ARG A 52 -4.16 -3.40 5.84
N ILE A 53 -3.90 -2.43 6.71
CA ILE A 53 -2.54 -2.12 7.19
C ILE A 53 -1.92 -3.33 7.90
N SER A 54 -2.72 -4.11 8.62
CA SER A 54 -2.27 -5.33 9.30
C SER A 54 -1.83 -6.45 8.35
N TRP A 55 -2.20 -6.39 7.08
CA TRP A 55 -1.76 -7.36 6.07
C TRP A 55 -0.41 -7.00 5.46
N ILE A 56 0.06 -5.77 5.66
CA ILE A 56 1.29 -5.27 5.05
C ILE A 56 2.49 -5.94 5.72
N HIS A 57 3.26 -6.66 4.91
CA HIS A 57 4.52 -7.25 5.30
C HIS A 57 5.66 -6.24 5.18
N ASP A 58 5.74 -5.53 4.05
CA ASP A 58 6.75 -4.49 3.80
C ASP A 58 6.24 -3.40 2.84
N VAL A 59 6.84 -2.21 2.94
CA VAL A 59 6.62 -1.09 2.03
C VAL A 59 7.96 -0.51 1.59
N THR A 60 8.19 -0.51 0.29
CA THR A 60 9.41 0.04 -0.32
C THR A 60 9.05 1.21 -1.23
N ALA A 61 9.79 2.32 -1.12
CA ALA A 61 9.65 3.45 -2.03
C ALA A 61 10.33 3.15 -3.37
N VAL A 62 9.68 3.52 -4.48
CA VAL A 62 10.34 3.45 -5.79
C VAL A 62 11.23 4.68 -5.92
N SER A 63 12.55 4.46 -5.88
CA SER A 63 13.55 5.49 -6.22
C SER A 63 13.53 5.73 -7.73
N LYS A 64 13.74 6.98 -8.15
CA LYS A 64 14.09 7.31 -9.54
C LYS A 64 15.48 6.79 -9.88
#